data_AF-A0A847ELM7-F1
#
_entry.id   AF-A0A847ELM7-F1
#
_cell.length_a   1.000
_cell.length_b   1.000
_cell.length_c   1.000
_cell.angle_alpha   90.00
_cell.angle_beta   90.00
_cell.angle_gamma   90.00
#
_symmetry.space_group_name_H-M   'P 1'
#
loop_
_entity.id
_entity.type
_entity.pdbx_description
1 polymer ?
#
loop_
_entity_poly.entity_id
_entity_poly.type
_entity_poly.pdbx_seq_one_letter_code
_entity_poly.pdbx_strand_id
1 'polypeptide(L)'
;MNRPRRLILAAALLALAVSACIPVSVPGLRNIDGQTWSARFDVAVQVAGAATVRLPVAVALTFDQQLQDVSADATIEYDAGIIRLQTGRLVALSGFLGFDDRLELDSSSGALTFTGRFVGDRLVGTVAIAGVVPVSDVTFTRAR
;
A
#
# COMPACT_ATOMS: atom_id res chain seq x y z
N MET A 1 -36.04 -32.49 23.65
CA MET A 1 -34.78 -32.58 22.88
C MET A 1 -34.60 -31.33 22.03
N ASN A 2 -33.85 -30.31 22.46
CA ASN A 2 -33.53 -29.12 21.64
C ASN A 2 -32.18 -28.45 22.01
N ARG A 3 -31.39 -29.10 22.88
CA ARG A 3 -30.09 -28.60 23.35
C ARG A 3 -29.08 -28.31 22.23
N PRO A 4 -28.90 -29.13 21.17
CA PRO A 4 -27.91 -28.82 20.14
C PRO A 4 -28.31 -27.60 19.30
N ARG A 5 -29.60 -27.42 19.03
CA ARG A 5 -30.14 -26.29 18.26
C ARG A 5 -29.94 -24.94 18.97
N ARG A 6 -30.09 -24.94 20.31
CA ARG A 6 -29.83 -23.75 21.15
C ARG A 6 -28.34 -23.41 21.24
N LEU A 7 -27.47 -24.43 21.29
CA LEU A 7 -26.02 -24.24 21.29
C LEU A 7 -25.52 -23.66 19.97
N ILE A 8 -26.04 -24.13 18.83
CA ILE A 8 -25.70 -23.59 17.51
C ILE A 8 -26.16 -22.14 17.39
N LEU A 9 -27.39 -21.82 17.84
CA LEU A 9 -27.91 -20.46 17.78
C LEU A 9 -27.10 -19.50 18.68
N ALA A 10 -26.72 -19.96 19.87
CA ALA A 10 -25.89 -19.19 20.78
C ALA A 10 -24.49 -18.95 20.20
N ALA A 11 -23.88 -19.96 19.58
CA ALA A 11 -22.58 -19.82 18.91
C ALA A 11 -22.65 -18.84 17.73
N ALA A 12 -23.72 -18.89 16.93
CA ALA A 12 -23.92 -17.95 15.82
C ALA A 12 -24.10 -16.50 16.31
N LEU A 13 -24.87 -16.30 17.38
CA LEU A 13 -25.04 -14.98 18.00
C LEU A 13 -23.75 -14.47 18.65
N LEU A 14 -22.95 -15.35 19.25
CA LEU A 14 -21.65 -14.99 19.81
C LEU A 14 -20.67 -14.59 18.70
N ALA A 15 -20.65 -15.32 17.58
CA ALA A 15 -19.81 -14.99 16.43
C ALA A 15 -20.20 -13.63 15.82
N LEU A 16 -21.50 -13.33 15.71
CA LEU A 16 -22.01 -12.03 15.27
C LEU A 16 -21.64 -10.90 16.25
N ALA A 17 -21.78 -11.13 17.56
CA ALA A 17 -21.41 -10.15 18.58
C ALA A 17 -19.90 -9.88 18.62
N VAL A 18 -19.07 -10.91 18.47
CA VAL A 18 -17.60 -10.78 18.41
C VAL A 18 -17.19 -10.05 17.12
N SER A 19 -17.85 -10.29 15.99
CA SER A 19 -17.60 -9.53 14.75
C SER A 19 -17.97 -8.05 14.87
N ALA A 20 -18.96 -7.70 15.70
CA ALA A 20 -19.34 -6.31 15.97
C ALA A 20 -18.40 -5.58 16.94
N CYS A 21 -17.61 -6.32 17.72
CA CYS A 21 -16.61 -5.77 18.65
C CYS A 21 -15.22 -5.60 18.02
N ILE A 22 -15.01 -6.06 16.77
CA ILE A 22 -13.77 -5.77 16.04
C ILE A 22 -14.08 -4.57 15.13
N PRO A 23 -13.64 -3.35 15.49
CA PRO A 23 -13.78 -2.24 14.59
C PRO A 23 -13.03 -2.61 13.29
N VAL A 24 -13.68 -2.50 12.14
CA VAL A 24 -13.07 -2.47 10.79
C VAL A 24 -12.69 -3.81 10.11
N SER A 25 -13.10 -4.99 10.60
CA SER A 25 -12.82 -6.25 9.86
C SER A 25 -13.94 -6.64 8.89
N VAL A 26 -13.85 -6.26 7.61
CA VAL A 26 -14.74 -6.80 6.56
C VAL A 26 -14.23 -8.19 6.16
N PRO A 27 -15.04 -9.26 6.23
CA PRO A 27 -14.61 -10.59 5.82
C PRO A 27 -14.08 -10.59 4.37
N GLY A 28 -12.87 -11.11 4.17
CA GLY A 28 -12.21 -11.17 2.86
C GLY A 28 -11.48 -9.89 2.44
N LEU A 29 -11.60 -8.80 3.20
CA LEU A 29 -10.79 -7.61 2.99
C LEU A 29 -9.55 -7.68 3.88
N ARG A 30 -8.38 -7.49 3.29
CA ARG A 30 -7.14 -7.41 4.04
C ARG A 30 -7.13 -6.15 4.91
N ASN A 31 -6.63 -6.30 6.14
CA ASN A 31 -6.35 -5.18 7.03
C ASN A 31 -4.87 -4.76 6.89
N ILE A 32 -4.65 -3.53 6.45
CA ILE A 32 -3.36 -2.87 6.30
C ILE A 32 -3.22 -1.61 7.16
N ASP A 33 -4.24 -1.29 7.96
CA ASP A 33 -4.27 -0.09 8.81
C ASP A 33 -3.05 -0.02 9.74
N GLY A 34 -2.40 1.14 9.78
CA GLY A 34 -1.21 1.42 10.57
C GLY A 34 0.07 0.71 10.12
N GLN A 35 0.04 -0.08 9.04
CA GLN A 35 1.22 -0.80 8.55
C GLN A 35 2.10 0.12 7.71
N THR A 36 3.43 -0.06 7.83
CA THR A 36 4.39 0.59 6.96
C THR A 36 5.03 -0.43 6.02
N TRP A 37 5.02 -0.14 4.72
CA TRP A 37 5.57 -0.99 3.67
C TRP A 37 6.64 -0.23 2.89
N SER A 38 7.80 -0.84 2.66
CA SER A 38 8.92 -0.18 1.99
C SER A 38 9.51 -0.98 0.84
N ALA A 39 10.01 -0.27 -0.17
CA ALA A 39 10.71 -0.83 -1.33
C ALA A 39 11.88 0.06 -1.72
N ARG A 40 12.87 -0.55 -2.39
CA ARG A 40 13.96 0.16 -3.07
C ARG A 40 14.06 -0.34 -4.51
N PHE A 41 14.18 0.59 -5.46
CA PHE A 41 14.23 0.28 -6.88
C PHE A 41 14.96 1.40 -7.65
N ASP A 42 15.40 1.10 -8.87
CA ASP A 42 16.05 2.09 -9.74
C ASP A 42 15.04 2.71 -10.71
N VAL A 43 15.07 4.03 -10.84
CA VAL A 43 14.34 4.77 -11.88
C VAL A 43 15.33 5.15 -12.98
N ALA A 44 15.03 4.75 -14.21
CA ALA A 44 15.77 5.18 -15.38
C ALA A 44 15.32 6.58 -15.80
N VAL A 45 16.19 7.57 -15.67
CA VAL A 45 15.93 8.95 -16.11
C VAL A 45 16.73 9.19 -17.39
N GLN A 46 16.03 9.47 -18.48
CA GLN A 46 16.65 9.87 -19.73
C GLN A 46 16.73 11.38 -19.79
N VAL A 47 17.94 11.92 -19.67
CA VAL A 47 18.20 13.34 -19.89
C VAL A 47 18.37 13.55 -21.38
N ALA A 48 17.59 14.47 -21.97
CA ALA A 48 17.58 14.71 -23.42
C ALA A 48 19.02 14.98 -23.93
N GLY A 49 19.48 14.14 -24.87
CA GLY A 49 20.82 14.23 -25.46
C GLY A 49 21.97 13.64 -24.62
N ALA A 50 21.68 12.98 -23.50
CA ALA A 50 22.68 12.34 -22.63
C ALA A 50 22.37 10.86 -22.36
N ALA A 51 23.29 10.19 -21.65
CA ALA A 51 23.13 8.80 -21.23
C ALA A 51 21.97 8.64 -20.23
N THR A 52 21.29 7.49 -20.26
CA THR A 52 20.30 7.11 -19.25
C THR A 52 20.98 6.98 -17.89
N VAL A 53 20.50 7.73 -16.90
CA VAL A 53 20.98 7.66 -15.52
C VAL A 53 20.03 6.75 -14.73
N ARG A 54 20.58 5.82 -13.95
CA ARG A 54 19.81 5.04 -12.98
C ARG A 54 19.87 5.74 -11.64
N LEU A 55 18.71 6.11 -11.12
CA LEU A 55 18.56 6.76 -9.83
C LEU A 55 17.96 5.76 -8.84
N PRO A 56 18.70 5.33 -7.81
CA PRO A 56 18.11 4.52 -6.75
C PRO A 56 17.11 5.37 -5.95
N VAL A 57 15.92 4.80 -5.79
CA VAL A 57 14.79 5.39 -5.07
C VAL A 57 14.35 4.45 -3.97
N ALA A 58 14.12 4.99 -2.79
CA ALA A 58 13.44 4.31 -1.69
C ALA A 58 12.06 4.92 -1.49
N VAL A 59 11.04 4.06 -1.37
CA VAL A 59 9.67 4.48 -1.06
C VAL A 59 9.21 3.74 0.18
N ALA A 60 8.61 4.46 1.12
CA ALA A 60 7.89 3.90 2.25
C ALA A 60 6.45 4.42 2.25
N LEU A 61 5.49 3.53 2.44
CA LEU A 61 4.06 3.81 2.48
C LEU A 61 3.54 3.47 3.87
N THR A 62 2.95 4.42 4.58
CA THR A 62 2.26 4.18 5.85
C THR A 62 0.76 4.31 5.64
N PHE A 63 0.02 3.24 5.87
CA PHE A 63 -1.40 3.15 5.53
C PHE A 63 -2.30 3.55 6.70
N ASP A 64 -3.38 4.25 6.36
CA ASP A 64 -4.58 4.41 7.19
C ASP A 64 -5.76 3.91 6.35
N GLN A 65 -6.48 2.93 6.88
CA GLN A 65 -7.53 2.22 6.16
C GLN A 65 -8.87 2.33 6.88
N GLN A 66 -9.87 2.80 6.14
CA GLN A 66 -11.27 2.77 6.55
C GLN A 66 -12.07 1.92 5.56
N LEU A 67 -12.31 0.65 5.91
CA LEU A 67 -12.91 -0.33 5.00
C LEU A 67 -12.06 -0.48 3.73
N GLN A 68 -12.63 -0.24 2.55
CA GLN A 68 -11.89 -0.33 1.28
C GLN A 68 -11.21 0.98 0.91
N ASP A 69 -11.57 2.10 1.57
CA ASP A 69 -10.90 3.37 1.36
C ASP A 69 -9.55 3.33 2.09
N VAL A 70 -8.49 3.65 1.36
CA VAL A 70 -7.12 3.66 1.87
C VAL A 70 -6.53 5.02 1.63
N SER A 71 -5.95 5.61 2.67
CA SER A 71 -5.00 6.70 2.56
C SER A 71 -3.61 6.20 2.90
N ALA A 72 -2.60 6.81 2.29
CA ALA A 72 -1.21 6.46 2.58
C ALA A 72 -0.31 7.68 2.60
N ASP A 73 0.50 7.77 3.64
CA ASP A 73 1.60 8.69 3.70
C ASP A 73 2.83 8.06 3.05
N ALA A 74 3.21 8.58 1.88
CA ALA A 74 4.37 8.11 1.14
C ALA A 74 5.60 8.98 1.40
N THR A 75 6.69 8.37 1.84
CA THR A 75 8.02 9.02 1.91
C THR A 75 8.86 8.52 0.75
N ILE A 76 9.41 9.44 -0.03
CA ILE A 76 10.28 9.13 -1.16
C ILE A 76 11.68 9.68 -0.89
N GLU A 77 12.71 8.85 -1.01
CA GLU A 77 14.12 9.22 -0.89
C GLU A 77 14.85 8.86 -2.18
N TYR A 78 15.76 9.73 -2.62
CA TYR A 78 16.57 9.53 -3.82
C TYR A 78 18.05 9.60 -3.43
N ASP A 79 18.86 8.64 -3.89
CA ASP A 79 20.31 8.68 -3.71
C ASP A 79 21.01 8.94 -5.05
N ALA A 80 21.03 10.21 -5.46
CA ALA A 80 21.89 10.66 -6.55
C ALA A 80 23.20 11.15 -5.91
N GLY A 81 24.30 10.41 -6.05
CA GLY A 81 25.62 10.75 -5.50
C GLY A 81 26.23 12.12 -5.90
N ILE A 82 25.47 13.01 -6.54
CA ILE A 82 25.83 14.37 -6.94
C ILE A 82 24.96 15.43 -6.22
N ILE A 83 23.74 15.08 -5.81
CA ILE A 83 22.87 15.94 -5.01
C ILE A 83 22.11 15.03 -4.05
N ARG A 84 22.50 15.08 -2.77
CA ARG A 84 21.70 14.54 -1.68
C ARG A 84 20.45 15.42 -1.57
N LEU A 85 19.47 15.19 -2.44
CA LEU A 85 18.14 15.76 -2.29
C LEU A 85 17.52 15.08 -1.08
N GLN A 86 17.84 15.61 0.10
CA GLN A 86 17.14 15.33 1.36
C GLN A 86 15.73 15.92 1.26
N THR A 87 14.94 15.39 0.35
CA THR A 87 13.52 15.65 0.27
C THR A 87 12.86 14.32 0.52
N GLY A 88 12.86 13.88 1.79
CA GLY A 88 11.86 12.94 2.30
C GLY A 88 10.50 13.61 2.17
N ARG A 89 10.05 13.76 0.92
CA ARG A 89 8.84 14.49 0.58
C ARG A 89 7.70 13.57 0.93
N LEU A 90 6.97 13.94 1.97
CA LEU A 90 5.71 13.32 2.30
C LEU A 90 4.73 13.60 1.16
N VAL A 91 4.22 12.54 0.55
CA VAL A 91 3.20 12.59 -0.49
C VAL A 91 1.99 11.84 0.04
N ALA A 92 0.92 12.58 0.30
CA ALA A 92 -0.35 11.98 0.64
C ALA A 92 -0.93 11.29 -0.59
N LEU A 93 -1.30 10.03 -0.41
CA LEU A 93 -1.98 9.19 -1.38
C LEU A 93 -3.37 8.87 -0.85
N SER A 94 -4.31 8.72 -1.77
CA SER A 94 -5.63 8.17 -1.52
C SER A 94 -5.94 7.10 -2.56
N GLY A 95 -6.80 6.17 -2.21
CA GLY A 95 -7.29 5.17 -3.14
C GLY A 95 -8.03 4.05 -2.44
N PHE A 96 -7.88 2.85 -2.98
CA PHE A 96 -8.80 1.76 -2.67
C PHE A 96 -8.09 0.41 -2.59
N LEU A 97 -8.49 -0.39 -1.60
CA LEU A 97 -8.13 -1.79 -1.43
C LEU A 97 -9.33 -2.69 -1.76
N GLY A 98 -9.18 -3.49 -2.81
CA GLY A 98 -10.16 -4.49 -3.20
C GLY A 98 -10.09 -5.76 -2.35
N PHE A 99 -11.21 -6.50 -2.35
CA PHE A 99 -11.31 -7.84 -1.76
C PHE A 99 -10.39 -8.88 -2.43
N ASP A 100 -9.90 -8.59 -3.63
CA ASP A 100 -8.93 -9.39 -4.37
C ASP A 100 -7.48 -8.98 -4.07
N ASP A 101 -7.25 -8.30 -2.94
CA ASP A 101 -5.96 -7.76 -2.50
C ASP A 101 -5.38 -6.66 -3.42
N ARG A 102 -6.13 -6.19 -4.43
CA ARG A 102 -5.68 -5.13 -5.35
C ARG A 102 -5.67 -3.79 -4.63
N LEU A 103 -4.56 -3.06 -4.74
CA LEU A 103 -4.38 -1.76 -4.13
C LEU A 103 -4.05 -0.73 -5.21
N GLU A 104 -4.87 0.31 -5.29
CA GLU A 104 -4.65 1.47 -6.14
C GLU A 104 -4.53 2.70 -5.27
N LEU A 105 -3.50 3.50 -5.52
CA LEU A 105 -3.21 4.71 -4.77
C LEU A 105 -2.72 5.78 -5.72
N ASP A 106 -3.23 6.99 -5.57
CA ASP A 106 -2.81 8.14 -6.32
C ASP A 106 -2.65 9.36 -5.41
N SER A 107 -1.72 10.22 -5.79
CA SER A 107 -1.64 11.57 -5.22
C SER A 107 -2.42 12.53 -6.09
N SER A 108 -3.20 13.41 -5.45
CA SER A 108 -3.93 14.48 -6.15
C SER A 108 -3.02 15.41 -6.97
N SER A 109 -1.75 15.50 -6.59
CA SER A 109 -0.73 16.27 -7.30
C SER A 109 -0.09 15.55 -8.50
N GLY A 110 -0.37 14.26 -8.71
CA GLY A 110 0.29 13.42 -9.72
C GLY A 110 1.77 13.14 -9.43
N ALA A 111 2.25 13.45 -8.23
CA ALA A 111 3.65 13.27 -7.82
C ALA A 111 4.02 11.80 -7.61
N LEU A 112 3.06 10.97 -7.22
CA LEU A 112 3.23 9.53 -7.03
C LEU A 112 1.91 8.83 -7.34
N THR A 113 2.00 7.71 -8.04
CA THR A 113 0.92 6.73 -8.18
C THR A 113 1.48 5.33 -7.93
N PHE A 114 0.63 4.47 -7.36
CA PHE A 114 0.92 3.08 -7.13
C PHE A 114 -0.28 2.23 -7.55
N THR A 115 -0.01 1.14 -8.26
CA THR A 115 -1.01 0.14 -8.62
C THR A 115 -0.41 -1.24 -8.43
N GLY A 116 -0.99 -2.05 -7.56
CA GLY A 116 -0.44 -3.35 -7.24
C GLY A 116 -1.44 -4.27 -6.56
N ARG A 117 -0.90 -5.33 -5.95
CA ARG A 117 -1.66 -6.33 -5.22
C ARG A 117 -0.83 -6.94 -4.11
N PHE A 118 -1.47 -7.33 -3.01
CA PHE A 118 -0.83 -8.16 -1.99
C PHE A 118 -0.70 -9.62 -2.47
N VAL A 119 0.51 -10.16 -2.34
CA VAL A 119 0.84 -11.56 -2.63
C VAL A 119 1.49 -12.14 -1.39
N GLY A 120 0.68 -12.76 -0.53
CA GLY A 120 1.11 -13.22 0.79
C GLY A 120 1.56 -12.04 1.67
N ASP A 121 2.85 -12.00 2.01
CA ASP A 121 3.46 -10.95 2.84
C ASP A 121 4.23 -9.90 2.01
N ARG A 122 3.92 -9.81 0.72
CA ARG A 122 4.52 -8.86 -0.23
C ARG A 122 3.45 -7.98 -0.85
N LEU A 123 3.78 -6.73 -1.14
CA LEU A 123 2.96 -5.85 -1.95
C LEU A 123 3.72 -5.61 -3.25
N VAL A 124 3.21 -6.14 -4.35
CA VAL A 124 3.89 -6.10 -5.66
C VAL A 124 3.08 -5.21 -6.59
N GLY A 125 3.75 -4.29 -7.28
CA GLY A 125 3.04 -3.38 -8.17
C GLY A 125 3.94 -2.52 -9.04
N THR A 126 3.29 -1.56 -9.67
CA THR A 126 3.89 -0.53 -10.50
C THR A 126 3.87 0.79 -9.74
N VAL A 127 5.00 1.49 -9.74
CA VAL A 127 5.15 2.83 -9.16
C VAL A 127 5.47 3.83 -10.27
N ALA A 128 4.76 4.96 -10.32
CA ALA A 128 5.14 6.09 -11.17
C ALA A 128 5.35 7.33 -10.32
N ILE A 129 6.44 8.06 -10.57
CA ILE A 129 6.84 9.25 -9.82
C ILE A 129 6.83 10.44 -10.77
N ALA A 130 6.17 11.54 -10.40
CA ALA A 130 6.11 12.79 -11.16
C ALA A 130 5.74 12.61 -12.65
N GLY A 131 4.88 11.63 -12.97
CA GLY A 131 4.48 11.31 -14.34
C GLY A 131 5.59 10.75 -15.24
N VAL A 132 6.72 10.30 -14.68
CA VAL A 132 7.79 9.63 -15.44
C VAL A 132 7.42 8.18 -15.77
N VAL A 133 8.30 7.51 -16.53
CA VAL A 133 8.14 6.10 -16.92
C VAL A 133 7.86 5.24 -15.68
N PRO A 134 6.74 4.48 -15.66
CA PRO A 134 6.42 3.62 -14.54
C PRO A 134 7.48 2.53 -14.34
N VAL A 135 7.83 2.26 -13.09
CA VAL A 135 8.66 1.13 -12.69
C VAL A 135 7.74 -0.01 -12.26
N SER A 136 7.73 -1.08 -13.04
CA SER A 136 6.97 -2.30 -12.75
C SER A 136 7.72 -3.24 -11.82
N ASP A 137 7.00 -4.23 -11.27
CA ASP A 137 7.53 -5.29 -10.41
C ASP A 137 8.23 -4.81 -9.13
N VAL A 138 7.86 -3.61 -8.66
CA VAL A 138 8.35 -3.09 -7.39
C VAL A 138 7.73 -3.92 -6.27
N THR A 139 8.60 -4.53 -5.46
CA THR A 139 8.19 -5.38 -4.35
C THR A 139 8.42 -4.64 -3.03
N PHE A 140 7.33 -4.32 -2.36
CA PHE A 140 7.32 -3.77 -1.01
C PHE A 140 7.26 -4.90 0.02
N THR A 141 7.99 -4.72 1.10
CA THR A 141 7.96 -5.58 2.28
C THR A 141 7.48 -4.79 3.49
N ARG A 142 6.75 -5.45 4.40
CA ARG A 142 6.33 -4.83 5.65
C ARG A 142 7.57 -4.45 6.49
N ALA A 143 7.69 -3.19 6.82
CA ALA A 143 8.74 -2.62 7.65
C ALA A 143 8.29 -2.42 9.11
N ARG A 144 6.99 -2.19 9.33
CA ARG A 144 6.35 -2.05 10.64
C ARG A 144 4.91 -2.54 10.60
#